data_AF-A0AAW6WKM1-F1
#
_entry.id   AF-A0AAW6WKM1-F1
#
_cell.length_a   1.000
_cell.length_b   1.000
_cell.length_c   1.000
_cell.angle_alpha   90.00
_cell.angle_beta   90.00
_cell.angle_gamma   90.00
#
_symmetry.space_group_name_H-M   'P 1'
#
loop_
_entity.id
_entity.type
_entity.pdbx_description
1 polymer ?
#
loop_
_entity_poly.entity_id
_entity_poly.type
_entity_poly.pdbx_seq_one_letter_code
_entity_poly.pdbx_strand_id
1 'polypeptide(L)'
;MLTAPKRSPRVLLIIAPTLYECWHAAKEWGLTPGQIDNFRNVTKAIELRGVAPGTPFICINRQSWGATPEGFALDQALETLQRLGRVRPMGDDDRPNYVAYASTPSRASA
;
A
#
# COMPACT_ATOMS: atom_id res chain seq x y z
N MET A 1 5.04 -0.05 -33.34
CA MET A 1 5.43 -0.07 -31.91
C MET A 1 4.48 -1.02 -31.20
N LEU A 2 4.96 -2.18 -30.74
CA LEU A 2 4.14 -3.12 -29.98
C LEU A 2 4.00 -2.57 -28.55
N THR A 3 2.84 -2.00 -28.24
CA THR A 3 2.52 -1.57 -26.87
C THR A 3 2.44 -2.81 -26.00
N ALA A 4 3.41 -2.99 -25.09
CA ALA A 4 3.34 -4.08 -24.13
C ALA A 4 1.99 -4.05 -23.40
N PRO A 5 1.34 -5.20 -23.16
CA PRO A 5 0.04 -5.22 -22.49
C PRO A 5 0.16 -4.51 -21.14
N LYS A 6 -0.75 -3.58 -20.88
CA LYS A 6 -0.83 -2.81 -19.64
C LYS A 6 -1.02 -3.81 -18.50
N ARG A 7 0.07 -4.18 -17.81
CA ARG A 7 0.00 -5.13 -16.69
C ARG A 7 -0.98 -4.57 -15.67
N SER A 8 -1.92 -5.40 -15.23
CA SER A 8 -2.80 -5.06 -14.11
C SER A 8 -1.96 -4.54 -12.95
N PRO A 9 -2.34 -3.43 -12.31
CA PRO A 9 -1.55 -2.86 -11.24
C PRO A 9 -1.33 -3.90 -10.14
N ARG A 10 -0.13 -3.88 -9.52
CA ARG A 10 0.15 -4.73 -8.37
C ARG A 10 -0.74 -4.31 -7.20
N VAL A 11 -1.04 -5.23 -6.30
CA VAL A 11 -1.76 -4.90 -5.07
C VAL A 11 -1.02 -3.81 -4.30
N LEU A 12 -1.71 -2.80 -3.78
CA LEU A 12 -1.13 -1.83 -2.86
C LEU A 12 -1.11 -2.42 -1.45
N LEU A 13 0.06 -2.44 -0.80
CA LEU A 13 0.15 -2.81 0.61
C LEU A 13 0.04 -1.55 1.47
N ILE A 14 -0.94 -1.53 2.36
CA ILE A 14 -1.05 -0.50 3.40
C ILE A 14 -0.55 -1.13 4.69
N ILE A 15 0.64 -0.72 5.15
CA ILE A 15 1.36 -1.41 6.22
C ILE A 15 1.41 -0.53 7.45
N ALA A 16 0.86 -1.02 8.56
CA ALA A 16 0.96 -0.39 9.87
C ALA A 16 0.63 -1.38 11.01
N PRO A 17 1.10 -1.18 12.25
CA PRO A 17 0.85 -2.10 13.36
C PRO A 17 -0.63 -2.35 13.66
N THR A 18 -1.50 -1.39 13.34
CA THR A 18 -2.95 -1.50 13.52
C THR A 18 -3.75 -1.16 12.26
N LEU A 19 -4.99 -1.67 12.18
CA LEU A 19 -5.92 -1.31 11.10
C LEU A 19 -6.30 0.18 11.11
N TYR A 20 -6.34 0.78 12.30
CA TYR A 20 -6.54 2.22 12.45
C TYR A 20 -5.41 2.99 11.79
N GLU A 21 -4.16 2.64 12.06
CA GLU A 21 -3.02 3.28 11.40
C GLU A 21 -2.96 3.00 9.91
N CYS A 22 -3.42 1.82 9.43
CA CYS A 22 -3.57 1.58 7.99
C CYS A 22 -4.56 2.57 7.36
N TRP A 23 -5.71 2.79 8.01
CA TRP A 23 -6.69 3.77 7.54
C TRP A 23 -6.13 5.19 7.53
N HIS A 24 -5.34 5.55 8.55
CA HIS A 24 -4.65 6.85 8.60
C HIS A 24 -3.61 6.98 7.49
N ALA A 25 -2.83 5.93 7.25
CA ALA A 25 -1.84 5.92 6.17
C ALA A 25 -2.49 6.13 4.80
N ALA A 26 -3.61 5.45 4.53
CA ALA A 26 -4.37 5.69 3.30
C ALA A 26 -4.71 7.18 3.12
N LYS A 27 -5.27 7.80 4.17
CA LYS A 27 -5.67 9.21 4.13
C LYS A 27 -4.51 10.17 3.92
N GLU A 28 -3.39 9.98 4.63
CA GLU A 28 -2.20 10.83 4.47
C GLU A 28 -1.63 10.77 3.05
N TRP A 29 -1.77 9.62 2.40
CA TRP A 29 -1.37 9.42 1.01
C TRP A 29 -2.44 9.85 -0.01
N GLY A 30 -3.49 10.54 0.45
CA GLY A 30 -4.57 11.06 -0.41
C GLY A 30 -5.48 9.97 -0.97
N LEU A 31 -5.47 8.76 -0.40
CA LEU A 31 -6.39 7.68 -0.72
C LEU A 31 -7.59 7.75 0.24
N THR A 32 -8.80 7.60 -0.31
CA THR A 32 -10.03 7.59 0.50
C THR A 32 -10.41 6.15 0.81
N PRO A 33 -10.39 5.71 2.09
CA PRO A 33 -10.82 4.37 2.48
C PRO A 33 -12.25 4.08 2.00
N GLY A 34 -12.47 2.93 1.36
CA GLY A 34 -13.72 2.59 0.68
C GLY A 34 -13.79 3.01 -0.80
N GLN A 35 -12.80 3.76 -1.28
CA GLN A 35 -12.60 4.11 -2.70
C GLN A 35 -11.24 3.65 -3.22
N ILE A 36 -10.59 2.76 -2.47
CA ILE A 36 -9.29 2.18 -2.83
C ILE A 36 -9.55 0.85 -3.53
N ASP A 37 -9.03 0.71 -4.74
CA ASP A 37 -9.04 -0.56 -5.47
C ASP A 37 -7.75 -1.34 -5.25
N ASN A 38 -7.86 -2.67 -5.30
CA ASN A 38 -6.73 -3.59 -5.34
C ASN A 38 -5.67 -3.30 -4.24
N PHE A 39 -6.11 -3.24 -2.98
CA PHE A 39 -5.24 -3.01 -1.83
C PHE A 39 -5.39 -4.12 -0.79
N ARG A 40 -4.42 -4.18 0.12
CA ARG A 40 -4.43 -5.06 1.29
C ARG A 40 -3.81 -4.35 2.49
N ASN A 41 -4.53 -4.36 3.61
CA ASN A 41 -3.98 -3.95 4.89
C ASN A 41 -3.06 -5.04 5.43
N VAL A 42 -1.90 -4.64 5.96
CA VAL A 42 -0.91 -5.54 6.55
C VAL A 42 -0.54 -5.01 7.93
N THR A 43 -0.89 -5.79 8.95
CA THR A 43 -0.68 -5.48 10.36
C THR A 43 0.31 -6.40 11.04
N LYS A 44 0.65 -7.53 10.39
CA LYS A 44 1.56 -8.54 10.95
C LYS A 44 2.59 -8.97 9.92
N ALA A 45 3.81 -9.26 10.37
CA ALA A 45 4.90 -9.70 9.51
C ALA A 45 4.55 -10.94 8.65
N ILE A 46 3.75 -11.86 9.20
CA ILE A 46 3.28 -13.06 8.51
C ILE A 46 2.51 -12.76 7.22
N GLU A 47 1.79 -11.64 7.17
CA GLU A 47 0.95 -11.24 6.03
C GLU A 47 1.79 -10.72 4.85
N LEU A 48 3.07 -10.41 5.08
CA LEU A 48 4.03 -10.03 4.04
C LEU A 48 4.58 -11.23 3.25
N ARG A 49 4.25 -12.47 3.64
CA ARG A 49 4.65 -13.66 2.88
C ARG A 49 3.99 -13.67 1.50
N GLY A 50 4.71 -14.20 0.52
CA GLY A 50 4.21 -14.39 -0.85
C GLY A 50 4.07 -13.10 -1.67
N VAL A 51 4.55 -11.97 -1.19
CA VAL A 51 4.49 -10.69 -1.92
C VAL A 51 5.30 -10.79 -3.22
N ALA A 52 4.65 -10.38 -4.31
CA ALA A 52 5.24 -10.37 -5.65
C ALA A 52 6.34 -9.28 -5.75
N PRO A 53 7.41 -9.49 -6.54
CA PRO A 53 8.43 -8.47 -6.73
C PRO A 53 7.90 -7.12 -7.21
N GLY A 54 8.45 -6.04 -6.66
CA GLY A 54 8.07 -4.66 -6.99
C GLY A 54 6.69 -4.22 -6.51
N THR A 55 6.10 -4.92 -5.53
CA THR A 55 4.79 -4.55 -4.96
C THR A 55 4.91 -3.22 -4.20
N PRO A 56 4.09 -2.20 -4.51
CA PRO A 56 4.16 -0.93 -3.83
C PRO A 56 3.55 -1.01 -2.42
N PHE A 57 4.09 -0.22 -1.50
CA PHE A 57 3.54 -0.05 -0.17
C PHE A 57 3.50 1.41 0.28
N ILE A 58 2.56 1.71 1.19
CA ILE A 58 2.52 2.93 1.97
C ILE A 58 2.53 2.60 3.46
N CYS A 59 3.10 3.50 4.26
CA CYS A 59 3.12 3.42 5.71
C CYS A 59 3.24 4.83 6.30
N ILE A 60 2.90 4.97 7.58
CA ILE A 60 3.12 6.20 8.37
C ILE A 60 3.80 5.85 9.68
N ASN A 61 4.47 6.84 10.28
CA ASN A 61 5.06 6.74 11.62
C ASN A 61 5.95 5.51 11.84
N ARG A 62 6.61 5.00 10.78
CA ARG A 62 7.41 3.76 10.84
C ARG A 62 8.47 3.75 11.94
N GLN A 63 9.03 4.92 12.25
CA GLN A 63 10.01 5.13 13.33
C GLN A 63 9.48 4.69 14.72
N SER A 64 8.16 4.71 14.95
CA SER A 64 7.58 4.35 16.25
C SER A 64 7.21 2.87 16.37
N TRP A 65 7.28 2.07 15.29
CA TRP A 65 6.80 0.68 15.31
C TRP A 65 7.62 -0.19 16.25
N GLY A 66 8.90 0.15 16.48
CA GLY A 66 9.78 -0.53 17.42
C GLY A 66 9.37 -0.44 18.89
N ALA A 67 8.33 0.33 19.24
CA ALA A 67 7.80 0.42 20.60
C ALA A 67 7.12 -0.88 21.08
N THR A 68 6.76 -1.79 20.16
CA THR A 68 6.17 -3.10 20.48
C THR A 68 6.94 -4.22 19.78
N PRO A 69 6.97 -5.44 20.35
CA PRO A 69 7.59 -6.59 19.70
C PRO A 69 6.99 -6.89 18.31
N GLU A 70 5.67 -6.77 18.17
CA GLU A 70 4.95 -7.04 16.92
C GLU A 70 5.26 -5.98 15.86
N GLY A 71 5.29 -4.70 16.24
CA GLY A 71 5.65 -3.61 15.34
C GLY A 71 7.12 -3.68 14.92
N PHE A 72 8.02 -4.03 15.83
CA PHE A 72 9.43 -4.28 15.49
C PHE A 72 9.59 -5.44 14.50
N ALA A 73 8.87 -6.55 14.70
CA ALA A 73 8.90 -7.68 13.78
C ALA A 73 8.34 -7.33 12.40
N LEU A 74 7.27 -6.51 12.36
CA LEU A 74 6.70 -5.99 11.12
C LEU A 74 7.70 -5.09 10.37
N ASP A 75 8.38 -4.21 11.08
CA ASP A 75 9.39 -3.30 10.52
C ASP A 75 10.58 -4.05 9.92
N GLN A 76 11.14 -5.01 10.66
CA GLN A 76 12.22 -5.90 10.22
C GLN A 76 11.86 -6.68 8.95
N ALA A 77 10.64 -7.23 8.90
CA ALA A 77 10.15 -7.96 7.73
C ALA A 77 9.99 -7.04 6.51
N LEU A 78 9.44 -5.84 6.71
CA LEU A 78 9.30 -4.83 5.67
C LEU A 78 10.68 -4.38 5.14
N GLU A 79 11.62 -4.07 6.01
CA GLU A 79 12.98 -3.68 5.64
C GLU A 79 13.68 -4.78 4.82
N THR A 80 13.58 -6.03 5.27
CA THR A 80 14.16 -7.19 4.57
C THR A 80 13.58 -7.31 3.16
N LEU A 81 12.26 -7.23 3.01
CA LEU A 81 11.60 -7.33 1.70
C LEU A 81 11.93 -6.14 0.79
N GLN A 82 12.11 -4.95 1.36
CA GLN A 82 12.52 -3.76 0.61
C GLN A 82 13.93 -3.92 0.06
N ARG A 83 14.89 -4.39 0.88
CA ARG A 83 16.27 -4.68 0.45
C ARG A 83 16.33 -5.76 -0.64
N LEU A 84 15.42 -6.74 -0.61
CA LEU A 84 15.30 -7.78 -1.63
C LEU A 84 14.53 -7.34 -2.89
N GLY A 85 14.08 -6.08 -2.97
CA GLY A 85 13.28 -5.57 -4.09
C GLY A 85 11.90 -6.23 -4.22
N ARG A 86 11.43 -6.92 -3.18
CA ARG A 86 10.10 -7.56 -3.17
C ARG A 86 9.01 -6.52 -3.01
N VAL A 87 9.27 -5.52 -2.18
CA VAL A 87 8.41 -4.35 -2.00
C VAL A 87 9.18 -3.06 -2.27
N ARG A 88 8.45 -2.01 -2.59
CA ARG A 88 8.99 -0.66 -2.76
C ARG A 88 8.01 0.37 -2.23
N PRO A 89 8.46 1.55 -1.76
CA PRO A 89 7.56 2.65 -1.50
C PRO A 89 6.72 2.96 -2.74
N MET A 90 5.46 3.31 -2.53
CA MET A 90 4.60 3.84 -3.59
C MET A 90 5.17 5.18 -4.07
N GLY A 91 5.27 5.34 -5.39
CA GLY A 91 5.64 6.61 -6.03
C GLY A 91 4.41 7.42 -6.41
N ASP A 92 4.60 8.68 -6.77
CA ASP A 92 3.50 9.61 -7.10
C ASP A 92 2.66 9.13 -8.30
N ASP A 93 3.32 8.55 -9.31
CA ASP A 93 2.68 8.01 -10.51
C ASP A 93 1.89 6.72 -10.27
N ASP A 94 2.06 6.08 -9.10
CA ASP A 94 1.32 4.87 -8.77
C ASP A 94 -0.11 5.17 -8.31
N ARG A 95 -0.34 6.33 -7.68
CA ARG A 95 -1.62 6.68 -7.02
C ARG A 95 -2.85 6.48 -7.93
N PRO A 96 -2.85 6.91 -9.21
CA PRO A 96 -4.00 6.72 -10.10
C PRO A 96 -4.40 5.26 -10.29
N ASN A 97 -3.51 4.29 -10.04
CA ASN A 97 -3.82 2.86 -10.16
C ASN A 97 -4.70 2.31 -9.03
N TYR A 98 -4.89 3.08 -7.96
CA TYR A 98 -5.55 2.63 -6.72
C TYR A 98 -6.82 3.42 -6.39
N VAL A 99 -7.20 4.40 -7.21
CA VAL A 99 -8.41 5.20 -7.00
C VAL A 99 -9.55 4.62 -7.82
N ALA A 100 -10.55 4.04 -7.15
CA ALA A 100 -11.66 3.31 -7.78
C ALA A 100 -12.52 4.16 -8.75
N TYR A 101 -12.56 5.48 -8.56
CA TYR A 101 -13.44 6.38 -9.31
C TYR A 101 -12.72 7.36 -10.24
N ALA A 102 -11.43 7.18 -10.55
CA ALA A 102 -10.68 8.12 -11.38
C ALA A 102 -11.29 8.34 -12.79
N SER A 103 -12.06 7.37 -13.30
CA SER A 103 -12.71 7.40 -14.61
C SER A 103 -14.24 7.58 -14.57
N THR A 104 -14.85 7.70 -13.38
CA THR A 104 -16.31 7.86 -13.25
C THR A 104 -16.65 9.34 -13.13
N PRO A 105 -17.31 9.97 -14.12
CA PRO A 105 -17.74 11.36 -13.99
C PRO A 105 -18.69 11.47 -12.81
N SER A 106 -18.34 12.32 -11.84
CA SER A 106 -19.22 12.68 -10.73
C SER A 106 -20.52 13.22 -11.30
N ARG A 107 -21.63 12.51 -11.09
CA ARG A 107 -22.96 13.07 -11.33
C ARG A 107 -23.15 14.14 -10.27
N ALA A 108 -22.98 15.41 -10.64
CA ALA A 108 -23.43 16.52 -9.82
C ALA A 108 -24.91 16.25 -9.47
N SER A 109 -25.20 16.11 -8.17
CA SER A 109 -26.57 15.98 -7.69
C SER A 109 -27.35 17.21 -8.16
N ALA A 110 -28.39 16.96 -8.94
CA ALA A 110 -29.37 17.95 -9.37
C ALA A 110 -30.24 18.42 -8.20
#